data_AF-A0A1D1Y350-F1
#
_entry.id   AF-A0A1D1Y350-F1
#
_cell.length_a   1.000
_cell.length_b   1.000
_cell.length_c   1.000
_cell.angle_alpha   90.00
_cell.angle_beta   90.00
_cell.angle_gamma   90.00
#
_symmetry.space_group_name_H-M   'P 1'
#
loop_
_entity.id
_entity.type
_entity.pdbx_description
1 polymer ?
#
loop_
_entity_poly.entity_id
_entity_poly.type
_entity_poly.pdbx_seq_one_letter_code
_entity_poly.pdbx_strand_id
1 'polypeptide(L)'
;MESGKKNWPPCYPIIYHDIQAEILGDSEVRMAELSYKLWLAYTITLVFNLAAVIANSVSHNDGGGIFVQILLAIIYLIIWPFFDFFSRHLSLYRAFKHDNRTSYRLFFLFTFLDIIFGIFIGIGFIYGGGGGLVAMIGDFKSNPPFIVAGVFSAICVFLVLTLTMFHFKLFRRVYKQFKKAHDDWTLFPKP
;
A
#
# COMPACT_ATOMS: atom_id res chain seq x y z
N MET A 1 -32.50 -1.62 -15.41
CA MET A 1 -31.28 -2.24 -14.86
C MET A 1 -30.11 -1.73 -15.68
N GLU A 2 -29.45 -0.64 -15.27
CA GLU A 2 -28.23 -0.16 -15.93
C GLU A 2 -27.08 -1.11 -15.62
N SER A 3 -26.94 -2.14 -16.46
CA SER A 3 -25.84 -3.09 -16.41
C SER A 3 -24.53 -2.38 -16.85
N GLY A 4 -23.67 -2.06 -15.90
CA GLY A 4 -22.21 -2.07 -16.11
C GLY A 4 -21.59 -0.91 -16.91
N LYS A 5 -22.09 0.33 -16.79
CA LYS A 5 -21.40 1.49 -17.38
C LYS A 5 -20.08 1.74 -16.64
N LYS A 6 -18.94 1.56 -17.31
CA LYS A 6 -17.59 1.82 -16.76
C LYS A 6 -17.56 3.17 -16.03
N ASN A 7 -17.15 3.17 -14.77
CA ASN A 7 -17.18 4.34 -13.88
C ASN A 7 -15.81 4.68 -13.26
N TRP A 8 -14.81 3.80 -13.39
CA TRP A 8 -13.50 3.95 -12.73
C TRP A 8 -12.33 3.60 -13.69
N PRO A 9 -11.20 4.33 -13.67
CA PRO A 9 -10.92 5.55 -12.88
C PRO A 9 -11.73 6.76 -13.38
N PRO A 10 -12.02 7.76 -12.52
CA PRO A 10 -12.85 8.91 -12.89
C PRO A 10 -12.37 9.69 -14.11
N CYS A 11 -11.04 9.73 -14.33
CA CYS A 11 -10.43 10.41 -15.47
C CYS A 11 -10.49 9.60 -16.77
N TYR A 12 -10.56 8.27 -16.69
CA TYR A 12 -10.61 7.39 -17.86
C TYR A 12 -11.30 6.07 -17.49
N PRO A 13 -12.64 5.97 -17.59
CA PRO A 13 -13.39 4.84 -17.07
C PRO A 13 -13.10 3.54 -17.84
N ILE A 14 -12.35 2.62 -17.24
CA ILE A 14 -11.96 1.33 -17.83
C ILE A 14 -12.82 0.19 -17.24
N ILE A 15 -13.12 0.26 -15.95
CA ILE A 15 -13.82 -0.78 -15.19
C ILE A 15 -15.10 -0.23 -14.57
N TYR A 16 -16.06 -1.11 -14.35
CA TYR A 16 -17.16 -0.87 -13.42
C TYR A 16 -16.67 -1.25 -12.02
N HIS A 17 -16.81 -0.33 -11.09
CA HIS A 17 -16.38 -0.47 -9.71
C HIS A 17 -17.42 0.21 -8.80
N ASP A 18 -18.35 -0.58 -8.27
CA ASP A 18 -19.33 -0.12 -7.29
C ASP A 18 -19.36 -1.11 -6.11
N ILE A 19 -18.72 -0.72 -5.01
CA ILE A 19 -18.55 -1.61 -3.86
C ILE A 19 -19.90 -1.89 -3.20
N GLN A 20 -20.77 -0.88 -3.09
CA GLN A 20 -22.03 -0.96 -2.38
C GLN A 20 -23.09 -1.70 -3.19
N ALA A 21 -23.08 -1.57 -4.51
CA ALA A 21 -24.01 -2.28 -5.38
C ALA A 21 -23.61 -3.74 -5.63
N GLU A 22 -22.33 -4.09 -5.56
CA GLU A 22 -21.83 -5.41 -6.01
C GLU A 22 -21.45 -6.37 -4.89
N ILE A 23 -21.29 -5.92 -3.65
CA ILE A 23 -20.99 -6.77 -2.49
C ILE A 23 -22.23 -6.87 -1.60
N LEU A 24 -22.67 -8.10 -1.34
CA LEU A 24 -23.94 -8.37 -0.64
C LEU A 24 -23.88 -8.17 0.89
N GLY A 25 -22.70 -8.21 1.51
CA GLY A 25 -22.53 -8.15 2.95
C GLY A 25 -22.02 -6.80 3.45
N ASP A 26 -22.72 -6.18 4.40
CA ASP A 26 -22.34 -4.87 4.98
C ASP A 26 -20.91 -4.86 5.57
N SER A 27 -20.48 -5.98 6.15
CA SER A 27 -19.15 -6.09 6.75
C SER A 27 -18.05 -6.14 5.68
N GLU A 28 -18.33 -6.83 4.58
CA GLU A 28 -17.50 -7.00 3.40
C GLU A 28 -17.39 -5.70 2.61
N VAL A 29 -18.51 -4.96 2.45
CA VAL A 29 -18.53 -3.60 1.88
C VAL A 29 -17.58 -2.70 2.64
N ARG A 30 -17.70 -2.63 3.98
CA ARG A 30 -16.80 -1.79 4.81
C ARG A 30 -15.33 -2.20 4.69
N MET A 31 -15.03 -3.49 4.54
CA MET A 31 -13.65 -3.98 4.34
C MET A 31 -13.11 -3.63 2.95
N ALA A 32 -13.93 -3.75 1.91
CA ALA A 32 -13.56 -3.37 0.55
C ALA A 32 -13.35 -1.86 0.41
N GLU A 33 -14.21 -1.04 1.02
CA GLU A 33 -14.03 0.42 1.09
C GLU A 33 -12.74 0.79 1.84
N LEU A 34 -12.48 0.13 2.98
CA LEU A 34 -11.24 0.34 3.73
C LEU A 34 -10.02 -0.03 2.89
N SER A 35 -10.09 -1.12 2.12
CA SER A 35 -9.03 -1.51 1.19
C SER A 35 -8.77 -0.44 0.12
N TYR A 36 -9.82 0.18 -0.41
CA TYR A 36 -9.69 1.26 -1.40
C TYR A 36 -9.08 2.52 -0.77
N LYS A 37 -9.54 2.90 0.43
CA LYS A 37 -8.96 4.01 1.20
C LYS A 37 -7.48 3.76 1.54
N LEU A 38 -7.11 2.52 1.84
CA LEU A 38 -5.71 2.16 2.08
C LEU A 38 -4.84 2.28 0.84
N TRP A 39 -5.37 1.91 -0.33
CA TRP A 39 -4.67 2.13 -1.60
C TRP A 39 -4.42 3.63 -1.86
N LEU A 40 -5.42 4.50 -1.63
CA LEU A 40 -5.24 5.96 -1.72
C LEU A 40 -4.18 6.47 -0.72
N ALA A 41 -4.24 6.01 0.53
CA ALA A 41 -3.25 6.35 1.55
C ALA A 41 -1.84 5.87 1.18
N TYR A 42 -1.73 4.72 0.49
CA TYR A 42 -0.46 4.20 -0.04
C TYR A 42 0.14 5.16 -1.05
N THR A 43 -0.67 5.61 -2.02
CA THR A 43 -0.24 6.58 -3.04
C THR A 43 0.24 7.88 -2.40
N ILE A 44 -0.51 8.42 -1.43
CA ILE A 44 -0.11 9.63 -0.69
C ILE A 44 1.22 9.41 0.04
N THR A 45 1.38 8.25 0.69
CA THR A 45 2.62 7.89 1.40
C THR A 45 3.82 7.87 0.46
N LEU A 46 3.66 7.33 -0.75
CA LEU A 46 4.72 7.31 -1.75
C LEU A 46 5.06 8.70 -2.33
N VAL A 47 4.08 9.61 -2.40
CA VAL A 47 4.34 11.02 -2.74
C VAL A 47 5.22 11.67 -1.66
N PHE A 48 4.89 11.46 -0.38
CA PHE A 48 5.72 11.95 0.72
C PHE A 48 7.09 11.28 0.77
N ASN A 49 7.20 10.00 0.40
CA ASN A 49 8.48 9.33 0.26
C ASN A 49 9.35 10.00 -0.82
N LEU A 50 8.79 10.29 -1.99
CA LEU A 50 9.51 11.00 -3.05
C LEU A 50 9.95 12.40 -2.58
N ALA A 51 9.07 13.15 -1.90
CA ALA A 51 9.41 14.46 -1.35
C ALA A 51 10.56 14.37 -0.33
N ALA A 52 10.53 13.37 0.56
CA ALA A 52 11.59 13.13 1.55
C ALA A 52 12.93 12.78 0.88
N VAL A 53 12.91 11.94 -0.16
CA VAL A 53 14.12 11.58 -0.92
C VAL A 53 14.68 12.79 -1.67
N ILE A 54 13.84 13.64 -2.26
CA ILE A 54 14.28 14.88 -2.92
C ILE A 54 14.90 15.85 -1.90
N ALA A 55 14.24 16.06 -0.75
CA ALA A 55 14.76 16.93 0.31
C ALA A 55 16.11 16.45 0.86
N ASN A 56 16.25 15.14 1.08
CA ASN A 56 17.51 14.50 1.46
C ASN A 56 18.61 14.71 0.40
N SER A 57 18.25 14.58 -0.87
CA SER A 57 19.18 14.71 -2.00
C SER A 57 19.76 16.12 -2.11
N VAL A 58 18.94 17.16 -1.87
CA VAL A 58 19.40 18.56 -1.86
C VAL A 58 20.31 18.86 -0.67
N SER A 59 20.11 18.16 0.45
CA SER A 59 20.83 18.43 1.70
C SER A 59 22.22 17.81 1.73
N HIS A 60 22.36 16.57 1.24
CA HIS A 60 23.59 15.80 1.40
C HIS A 60 24.62 15.95 0.26
N ASN A 61 24.27 16.54 -0.89
CA ASN A 61 25.17 16.76 -2.04
C ASN A 61 26.01 15.53 -2.50
N ASP A 62 25.60 14.31 -2.14
CA ASP A 62 26.29 13.06 -2.51
C ASP A 62 25.98 12.67 -3.98
N GLY A 63 26.74 13.27 -4.91
CA GLY A 63 26.47 13.24 -6.35
C GLY A 63 26.39 11.86 -7.02
N GLY A 64 26.89 10.79 -6.40
CA GLY A 64 26.87 9.44 -6.99
C GLY A 64 25.57 8.65 -6.75
N GLY A 65 24.91 8.85 -5.61
CA GLY A 65 23.79 8.01 -5.16
C GLY A 65 22.41 8.66 -5.26
N ILE A 66 22.34 9.96 -5.53
CA ILE A 66 21.10 10.76 -5.56
C ILE A 66 20.16 10.31 -6.68
N PHE A 67 20.68 10.18 -7.91
CA PHE A 67 19.87 9.84 -9.08
C PHE A 67 19.17 8.49 -8.94
N VAL A 68 19.87 7.49 -8.41
CA VAL A 68 19.33 6.14 -8.20
C VAL A 68 18.17 6.18 -7.19
N GLN A 69 18.33 6.93 -6.10
CA GLN A 69 17.29 7.03 -5.05
C GLN A 69 16.03 7.72 -5.54
N ILE A 70 16.17 8.85 -6.24
CA ILE A 70 15.03 9.57 -6.82
C ILE A 70 14.32 8.70 -7.87
N LEU A 71 15.08 8.04 -8.74
CA LEU A 71 14.53 7.16 -9.75
C LEU A 71 13.75 5.99 -9.12
N LEU A 72 14.30 5.34 -8.08
CA LEU A 72 13.60 4.29 -7.34
C LEU A 72 12.32 4.81 -6.68
N ALA A 73 12.35 5.98 -6.05
CA ALA A 73 11.17 6.59 -5.45
C ALA A 73 10.07 6.90 -6.49
N ILE A 74 10.44 7.34 -7.69
CA ILE A 74 9.50 7.54 -8.81
C ILE A 74 8.94 6.22 -9.29
N ILE A 75 9.78 5.19 -9.44
CA ILE A 75 9.35 3.84 -9.82
C ILE A 75 8.33 3.30 -8.81
N TYR A 76 8.58 3.47 -7.51
CA TYR A 76 7.63 3.08 -6.47
C TYR A 76 6.32 3.84 -6.59
N LEU A 77 6.37 5.17 -6.73
CA LEU A 77 5.19 6.02 -6.84
C LEU A 77 4.30 5.66 -8.03
N ILE A 78 4.88 5.23 -9.15
CA ILE A 78 4.10 4.87 -10.34
C ILE A 78 3.67 3.41 -10.25
N ILE A 79 4.61 2.47 -10.18
CA ILE A 79 4.32 1.04 -10.36
C ILE A 79 3.55 0.48 -9.17
N TRP A 80 3.89 0.86 -7.95
CA TRP A 80 3.34 0.23 -6.75
C TRP A 80 1.84 0.46 -6.60
N PRO A 81 1.29 1.69 -6.75
CA PRO A 81 -0.14 1.90 -6.71
C PRO A 81 -0.92 1.13 -7.77
N PHE A 82 -0.41 1.05 -9.01
CA PHE A 82 -1.07 0.24 -10.04
C PHE A 82 -1.07 -1.23 -9.66
N PHE A 83 0.09 -1.76 -9.28
CA PHE A 83 0.22 -3.14 -8.86
C PHE A 83 -0.69 -3.47 -7.67
N ASP A 84 -0.69 -2.66 -6.61
CA ASP A 84 -1.51 -2.85 -5.41
C ASP A 84 -3.02 -2.85 -5.73
N PHE A 85 -3.47 -1.90 -6.56
CA PHE A 85 -4.87 -1.81 -6.95
C PHE A 85 -5.34 -3.08 -7.67
N PHE A 86 -4.60 -3.51 -8.70
CA PHE A 86 -4.98 -4.65 -9.52
C PHE A 86 -4.79 -5.99 -8.80
N SER A 87 -3.75 -6.11 -7.98
CA SER A 87 -3.39 -7.39 -7.35
C SER A 87 -4.11 -7.61 -6.02
N ARG A 88 -4.11 -6.63 -5.10
CA ARG A 88 -4.70 -6.74 -3.75
C ARG A 88 -6.15 -6.30 -3.74
N HIS A 89 -6.43 -5.04 -4.11
CA HIS A 89 -7.77 -4.50 -3.95
C HIS A 89 -8.79 -5.21 -4.85
N LEU A 90 -8.45 -5.43 -6.12
CA LEU A 90 -9.34 -6.11 -7.05
C LEU A 90 -9.52 -7.60 -6.69
N SER A 91 -8.48 -8.27 -6.18
CA SER A 91 -8.62 -9.63 -5.64
C SER A 91 -9.55 -9.67 -4.43
N LEU A 92 -9.45 -8.71 -3.50
CA LEU A 92 -10.37 -8.64 -2.36
C LEU A 92 -11.82 -8.41 -2.80
N TYR A 93 -12.01 -7.47 -3.71
CA TYR A 93 -13.31 -7.15 -4.28
C TYR A 93 -13.92 -8.38 -4.98
N ARG A 94 -13.14 -9.12 -5.79
CA ARG A 94 -13.58 -10.37 -6.43
C ARG A 94 -13.86 -11.47 -5.41
N ALA A 95 -13.09 -11.53 -4.33
CA ALA A 95 -13.27 -12.49 -3.25
C ALA A 95 -14.63 -12.28 -2.56
N PHE A 96 -15.01 -11.04 -2.27
CA PHE A 96 -16.30 -10.75 -1.65
C PHE A 96 -17.48 -10.85 -2.63
N LYS A 97 -17.29 -10.47 -3.89
CA LYS A 97 -18.36 -10.53 -4.90
C LYS A 97 -18.75 -11.95 -5.30
N HIS A 98 -17.77 -12.84 -5.47
CA HIS A 98 -18.00 -14.19 -6.02
C HIS A 98 -17.70 -15.33 -5.03
N ASP A 99 -17.40 -15.00 -3.77
CA ASP A 99 -16.92 -15.94 -2.75
C ASP A 99 -15.79 -16.88 -3.24
N ASN A 100 -14.85 -16.32 -4.01
CA ASN A 100 -13.81 -17.11 -4.66
C ASN A 100 -12.59 -17.29 -3.75
N ARG A 101 -12.37 -18.52 -3.28
CA ARG A 101 -11.20 -18.93 -2.45
C ARG A 101 -9.85 -18.56 -3.07
N THR A 102 -9.70 -18.63 -4.38
CA THR A 102 -8.45 -18.24 -5.05
C THR A 102 -8.19 -16.74 -4.95
N SER A 103 -9.24 -15.93 -5.03
CA SER A 103 -9.13 -14.48 -4.87
C SER A 103 -8.76 -14.09 -3.44
N TYR A 104 -9.28 -14.80 -2.42
CA TYR A 104 -8.83 -14.65 -1.03
C TYR A 104 -7.33 -14.97 -0.85
N ARG A 105 -6.84 -16.07 -1.43
CA ARG A 105 -5.41 -16.44 -1.36
C ARG A 105 -4.51 -15.37 -1.96
N LEU A 106 -4.88 -14.84 -3.14
CA LEU A 106 -4.15 -13.76 -3.79
C LEU A 106 -4.17 -12.49 -2.93
N PHE A 107 -5.32 -12.12 -2.36
CA PHE A 107 -5.41 -10.97 -1.46
C PHE A 107 -4.44 -11.10 -0.27
N PHE A 108 -4.40 -12.26 0.39
CA PHE A 108 -3.48 -12.46 1.53
C PHE A 108 -2.01 -12.39 1.11
N LEU A 109 -1.66 -12.97 -0.04
CA LEU A 109 -0.29 -12.92 -0.57
C LEU A 109 0.14 -11.47 -0.85
N PHE A 110 -0.66 -10.70 -1.59
CA PHE A 110 -0.29 -9.34 -1.95
C PHE A 110 -0.30 -8.40 -0.76
N THR A 111 -1.28 -8.53 0.15
CA THR A 111 -1.29 -7.74 1.40
C THR A 111 -0.05 -8.02 2.26
N PHE A 112 0.45 -9.26 2.27
CA PHE A 112 1.69 -9.60 2.96
C PHE A 112 2.91 -8.92 2.30
N LEU A 113 2.98 -8.91 0.97
CA LEU A 113 4.02 -8.19 0.22
C LEU A 113 3.96 -6.68 0.47
N ASP A 114 2.78 -6.07 0.54
CA ASP A 114 2.62 -4.65 0.86
C ASP A 114 3.09 -4.30 2.26
N ILE A 115 2.88 -5.19 3.24
CA ILE A 115 3.39 -5.03 4.60
C ILE A 115 4.92 -5.07 4.60
N ILE A 116 5.53 -6.02 3.91
CA ILE A 116 7.00 -6.11 3.78
C ILE A 116 7.54 -4.86 3.10
N PHE A 117 6.93 -4.43 2.00
CA PHE A 117 7.36 -3.24 1.28
C PHE A 117 7.20 -1.97 2.12
N GLY A 118 6.12 -1.86 2.90
CA GLY A 118 5.96 -0.79 3.89
C GLY A 118 7.09 -0.79 4.91
N ILE A 119 7.46 -1.94 5.47
CA ILE A 119 8.60 -2.03 6.41
C ILE A 119 9.91 -1.60 5.71
N PHE A 120 10.12 -2.01 4.45
CA PHE A 120 11.29 -1.62 3.67
C PHE A 120 11.40 -0.10 3.48
N ILE A 121 10.32 0.57 3.04
CA ILE A 121 10.29 2.02 2.89
C ILE A 121 10.42 2.73 4.24
N GLY A 122 9.77 2.21 5.28
CA GLY A 122 9.80 2.77 6.63
C GLY A 122 11.19 2.74 7.27
N ILE A 123 11.96 1.68 7.04
CA ILE A 123 13.37 1.61 7.46
C ILE A 123 14.21 2.58 6.60
N GLY A 124 14.00 2.57 5.28
CA GLY A 124 14.72 3.45 4.35
C GLY A 124 16.20 3.09 4.26
N PHE A 125 16.53 1.92 3.68
CA PHE A 125 17.93 1.52 3.47
C PHE A 125 18.68 2.54 2.60
N ILE A 126 19.98 2.71 2.86
CA ILE A 126 20.86 3.56 2.05
C ILE A 126 20.82 3.04 0.61
N TYR A 127 20.55 3.93 -0.35
CA TYR A 127 20.30 3.63 -1.78
C TYR A 127 19.01 2.85 -2.09
N GLY A 128 18.15 2.58 -1.11
CA GLY A 128 16.89 1.86 -1.28
C GLY A 128 15.71 2.72 -1.75
N GLY A 129 15.92 4.01 -2.03
CA GLY A 129 14.86 4.92 -2.50
C GLY A 129 13.78 5.25 -1.44
N GLY A 130 14.06 4.97 -0.17
CA GLY A 130 13.16 5.26 0.95
C GLY A 130 13.69 6.41 1.82
N GLY A 131 12.89 7.46 2.02
CA GLY A 131 13.19 8.56 2.95
C GLY A 131 12.98 8.20 4.42
N GLY A 132 13.07 6.91 4.77
CA GLY A 132 12.65 6.34 6.04
C GLY A 132 13.51 6.69 7.25
N LEU A 133 13.46 5.84 8.27
CA LEU A 133 14.03 6.09 9.60
C LEU A 133 15.54 6.36 9.57
N VAL A 134 16.30 5.67 8.72
CA VAL A 134 17.76 5.87 8.61
C VAL A 134 18.07 7.27 8.08
N ALA A 135 17.38 7.71 7.03
CA ALA A 135 17.53 9.06 6.46
C ALA A 135 17.16 10.13 7.49
N MET A 136 16.02 9.96 8.18
CA MET A 136 15.58 10.85 9.26
C MET A 136 16.65 11.04 10.34
N ILE A 137 17.27 9.95 10.80
CA ILE A 137 18.31 10.00 11.82
C ILE A 137 19.57 10.69 11.28
N GLY A 138 19.93 10.45 10.02
CA GLY A 138 21.06 11.11 9.35
C GLY A 138 20.87 12.63 9.27
N ASP A 139 19.70 13.07 8.80
CA ASP A 139 19.33 14.48 8.65
C ASP A 139 19.40 15.27 9.96
N PHE A 140 18.91 14.69 11.06
CA PHE A 140 18.94 15.37 12.37
C PHE A 140 20.29 15.32 13.06
N LYS A 141 21.18 14.39 12.67
CA LYS A 141 22.54 14.27 13.23
C LYS A 141 23.58 15.10 12.49
N SER A 142 23.27 15.62 11.30
CA SER A 142 24.21 16.45 10.53
C SER A 142 24.55 17.75 11.26
N ASN A 143 25.71 18.33 10.95
CA ASN A 143 26.16 19.61 11.52
C ASN A 143 26.50 20.60 10.38
N PRO A 144 25.65 21.62 10.11
CA PRO A 144 24.37 21.90 10.77
C PRO A 144 23.26 20.87 10.43
N PRO A 145 22.21 20.74 11.26
CA PRO A 145 21.13 19.77 11.03
C PRO A 145 20.26 20.17 9.84
N PHE A 146 19.90 19.18 9.00
CA PHE A 146 19.02 19.36 7.85
C PHE A 146 17.54 19.23 8.27
N ILE A 147 17.04 20.24 9.00
CA ILE A 147 15.71 20.22 9.63
C ILE A 147 14.59 19.91 8.62
N VAL A 148 14.64 20.52 7.43
CA VAL A 148 13.60 20.33 6.41
C VAL A 148 13.54 18.88 5.94
N ALA A 149 14.68 18.30 5.56
CA ALA A 149 14.76 16.90 5.12
C ALA A 149 14.33 15.94 6.25
N GLY A 150 14.81 16.17 7.48
CA GLY A 150 14.43 15.37 8.64
C GLY A 150 12.94 15.39 8.94
N VAL A 151 12.25 16.53 8.78
CA VAL A 151 10.79 16.63 8.96
C VAL A 151 10.03 15.85 7.88
N PHE A 152 10.42 15.96 6.61
CA PHE A 152 9.80 15.17 5.55
C PHE A 152 9.99 13.66 5.76
N SER A 153 11.18 13.23 6.17
CA SER A 153 11.46 11.85 6.53
C SER A 153 10.64 11.37 7.74
N ALA A 154 10.47 12.20 8.76
CA ALA A 154 9.62 11.87 9.91
C ALA A 154 8.14 11.68 9.52
N ILE A 155 7.61 12.54 8.66
CA ILE A 155 6.25 12.41 8.12
C ILE A 155 6.13 11.10 7.32
N CYS A 156 7.11 10.81 6.45
CA CYS A 156 7.14 9.58 5.67
C CYS A 156 7.09 8.34 6.58
N VAL A 157 7.96 8.26 7.60
CA VAL A 157 7.99 7.15 8.56
C VAL A 157 6.64 7.01 9.28
N PHE A 158 6.06 8.11 9.75
CA PHE A 158 4.76 8.09 10.42
C PHE A 158 3.64 7.55 9.51
N LEU A 159 3.59 8.02 8.26
CA LEU A 159 2.62 7.56 7.27
C LEU A 159 2.77 6.07 6.99
N VAL A 160 4.00 5.61 6.75
CA VAL A 160 4.31 4.20 6.47
C VAL A 160 3.95 3.30 7.64
N LEU A 161 4.32 3.65 8.87
CA LEU A 161 3.97 2.86 10.06
C LEU A 161 2.46 2.76 10.25
N THR A 162 1.75 3.89 10.08
CA THR A 162 0.30 3.95 10.19
C THR A 162 -0.36 3.08 9.11
N LEU A 163 0.11 3.19 7.87
CA LEU A 163 -0.36 2.42 6.73
C LEU A 163 -0.16 0.91 6.92
N THR A 164 1.04 0.49 7.35
CA THR A 164 1.35 -0.92 7.64
C THR A 164 0.46 -1.47 8.75
N MET A 165 0.22 -0.69 9.82
CA MET A 165 -0.71 -1.09 10.89
C MET A 165 -2.12 -1.32 10.34
N PHE A 166 -2.63 -0.45 9.47
CA PHE A 166 -3.96 -0.61 8.90
C PHE A 166 -4.06 -1.79 7.93
N HIS A 167 -3.01 -2.06 7.12
CA HIS A 167 -2.95 -3.28 6.30
C HIS A 167 -3.04 -4.53 7.17
N PHE A 168 -2.32 -4.57 8.28
CA PHE A 168 -2.38 -5.69 9.22
C PHE A 168 -3.76 -5.85 9.88
N LYS A 169 -4.42 -4.73 10.25
CA LYS A 169 -5.81 -4.76 10.75
C LYS A 169 -6.79 -5.28 9.70
N LEU A 170 -6.67 -4.83 8.45
CA LEU A 170 -7.51 -5.29 7.34
C LEU A 170 -7.27 -6.79 7.10
N PHE A 171 -6.01 -7.22 6.99
CA PHE A 171 -5.62 -8.63 6.84
C PHE A 171 -6.30 -9.51 7.88
N ARG A 172 -6.24 -9.13 9.17
CA ARG A 172 -6.88 -9.86 10.27
C ARG A 172 -8.40 -9.91 10.16
N ARG A 173 -9.04 -8.81 9.74
CA ARG A 173 -10.51 -8.76 9.56
C ARG A 173 -10.95 -9.68 8.42
N VAL A 174 -10.27 -9.61 7.28
CA VAL A 174 -10.57 -10.47 6.13
C VAL A 174 -10.31 -11.94 6.46
N TYR A 175 -9.24 -12.24 7.19
CA TYR A 175 -8.95 -13.61 7.65
C TYR A 175 -10.07 -14.18 8.53
N LYS A 176 -10.58 -13.40 9.48
CA LYS A 176 -11.71 -13.80 10.32
C LYS A 176 -12.97 -14.06 9.49
N GLN A 177 -13.25 -13.19 8.50
CA GLN A 177 -14.39 -13.37 7.61
C GLN A 177 -14.25 -14.61 6.75
N PHE A 178 -13.07 -14.81 6.14
CA PHE A 178 -12.74 -15.99 5.35
C PHE A 178 -12.96 -17.28 6.15
N LYS A 179 -12.44 -17.34 7.38
CA LYS A 179 -12.60 -18.53 8.23
C LYS A 179 -14.06 -18.77 8.64
N LYS A 180 -14.85 -17.70 8.84
CA LYS A 180 -16.29 -17.83 9.13
C LYS A 180 -17.08 -18.37 7.93
N ALA A 181 -16.73 -17.95 6.72
CA ALA A 181 -17.40 -18.38 5.49
C ALA A 181 -16.94 -19.78 5.02
N HIS A 182 -15.67 -20.13 5.27
CA HIS A 182 -15.02 -21.37 4.81
C HIS A 182 -14.48 -22.20 5.98
N ASP A 183 -15.34 -22.53 6.95
CA ASP A 183 -14.95 -23.33 8.14
C ASP A 183 -14.65 -24.79 7.78
N ASP A 184 -15.07 -25.23 6.59
CA ASP A 184 -14.78 -26.53 5.99
C ASP A 184 -13.37 -26.63 5.39
N TRP A 185 -12.67 -25.49 5.21
CA TRP A 185 -11.40 -25.46 4.52
C TRP A 185 -10.24 -25.95 5.40
N THR A 186 -9.77 -27.16 5.12
CA THR A 186 -8.55 -27.72 5.70
C THR A 186 -7.39 -27.67 4.70
N LEU A 187 -6.17 -27.41 5.17
CA LEU A 187 -4.96 -27.35 4.33
C LEU A 187 -4.68 -28.68 3.62
N PHE A 188 -5.12 -29.78 4.24
CA PHE A 188 -5.07 -31.13 3.70
C PHE A 188 -6.49 -31.66 3.51
N PRO A 189 -6.80 -32.37 2.41
CA PRO A 189 -8.06 -33.07 2.29
C PRO A 189 -8.22 -34.03 3.48
N LYS A 190 -9.42 -34.10 4.06
CA LYS A 190 -9.73 -35.11 5.08
C LYS A 190 -9.57 -36.50 4.45
N PRO A 191 -8.96 -37.46 5.15
CA PRO A 191 -8.74 -38.81 4.64
C PRO A 191 -10.05 -39.53 4.31
#